data_AF-A0A7J5ZW92-F1
#
_entry.id   AF-A0A7J5ZW92-F1
#
_cell.length_a   1.000
_cell.length_b   1.000
_cell.length_c   1.000
_cell.angle_alpha   90.00
_cell.angle_beta   90.00
_cell.angle_gamma   90.00
#
_symmetry.space_group_name_H-M   'P 1'
#
loop_
_entity.id
_entity.type
_entity.pdbx_description
1 polymer ?
#
loop_
_entity_poly.entity_id
_entity_poly.type
_entity_poly.pdbx_seq_one_letter_code
_entity_poly.pdbx_strand_id
1 'polypeptide(L)'
;MKLLSVVLLLLPLSLCLAEVVNDFIVSCPEFFANPNGVVSPPTGFIGSQYKQICQTLNNTAEFATLYDTTYKIPVYSAYRFTGLKNCTRRTGKWLIEPQLENGTLGPNMDTESTLRKRRVLVLNQSVNADYVGSHFDRGHLAPVYHANSQSCSDATFTLTNAAPQNPTFNKRWFHNAEKIVANDLNMNCTNSLLDRILLP
;
A
#
# COMPACT_ATOMS: atom_id res chain seq x y z
N MET A 1 40.08 42.88 6.54
CA MET A 1 39.70 41.61 5.89
C MET A 1 38.56 41.00 6.70
N LYS A 2 37.31 41.15 6.23
CA LYS A 2 36.12 40.60 6.90
C LYS A 2 35.94 39.17 6.41
N LEU A 3 36.21 38.18 7.27
CA LEU A 3 35.86 36.78 7.01
C LEU A 3 34.34 36.63 7.16
N LEU A 4 33.64 36.60 6.02
CA LEU A 4 32.24 36.17 5.99
C LEU A 4 32.21 34.67 6.30
N SER A 5 31.75 34.35 7.51
CA SER A 5 31.42 32.99 7.91
C SER A 5 30.16 32.56 7.17
N VAL A 6 30.33 31.73 6.13
CA VAL A 6 29.19 31.10 5.43
C VAL A 6 28.75 29.92 6.29
N VAL A 7 27.74 30.15 7.13
CA VAL A 7 27.04 29.06 7.84
C VAL A 7 26.20 28.31 6.80
N LEU A 8 26.73 27.20 6.31
CA LEU A 8 26.01 26.26 5.46
C LEU A 8 25.01 25.51 6.34
N LEU A 9 23.77 26.00 6.41
CA LEU A 9 22.63 25.27 6.98
C LEU A 9 22.38 24.02 6.12
N LEU A 10 22.94 22.89 6.54
CA LEU A 10 22.55 21.56 6.06
C LEU A 10 21.14 21.27 6.59
N LEU A 11 20.13 21.84 5.93
CA LEU A 11 18.77 21.31 5.98
C LEU A 11 18.84 19.91 5.38
N PRO A 12 18.51 18.83 6.12
CA PRO A 12 18.27 17.56 5.47
C PRO A 12 16.98 17.78 4.68
N LEU A 13 17.11 18.03 3.38
CA LEU A 13 16.02 17.68 2.47
C LEU A 13 15.89 16.17 2.61
N SER A 14 14.94 15.77 3.46
CA SER A 14 14.40 14.42 3.48
C SER A 14 13.82 14.18 2.09
N LEU A 15 14.68 13.73 1.18
CA LEU A 15 14.28 13.08 -0.05
C LEU A 15 13.60 11.79 0.38
N CYS A 16 12.32 11.88 0.70
CA CYS A 16 11.47 10.71 0.84
C CYS A 16 11.31 10.09 -0.55
N LEU A 17 12.29 9.29 -0.95
CA LEU A 17 12.16 8.35 -2.05
C LEU A 17 11.41 7.14 -1.49
N ALA A 18 10.08 7.12 -1.63
CA ALA A 18 9.24 6.04 -1.13
C ALA A 18 9.11 4.91 -2.17
N GLU A 19 10.13 4.06 -2.30
CA GLU A 19 10.24 2.96 -3.27
C GLU A 19 9.90 1.58 -2.64
N VAL A 20 10.35 0.45 -3.20
CA VAL A 20 10.40 -0.81 -2.46
C VAL A 20 11.36 -0.57 -1.31
N VAL A 21 10.84 -0.55 -0.10
CA VAL A 21 11.54 0.00 1.05
C VAL A 21 12.36 -1.06 1.76
N ASN A 22 13.42 -0.61 2.43
CA ASN A 22 14.19 -1.47 3.32
C ASN A 22 13.48 -1.64 4.67
N ASP A 23 12.74 -0.62 5.11
CA ASP A 23 12.09 -0.60 6.42
C ASP A 23 10.82 0.28 6.44
N PHE A 24 9.67 -0.35 6.69
CA PHE A 24 8.37 0.29 6.86
C PHE A 24 8.37 1.34 7.97
N ILE A 25 9.13 1.13 9.05
CA ILE A 25 9.19 2.05 10.20
C ILE A 25 9.74 3.41 9.78
N VAL A 26 10.65 3.43 8.80
CA VAL A 26 11.27 4.65 8.31
C VAL A 26 10.46 5.28 7.18
N SER A 27 9.93 4.46 6.27
CA SER A 27 9.45 4.96 4.98
C SER A 27 7.94 5.23 4.89
N CYS A 28 7.10 4.42 5.53
CA CYS A 28 5.65 4.68 5.62
C CYS A 28 5.05 4.16 6.94
N PRO A 29 5.54 4.66 8.10
CA PRO A 29 5.09 4.23 9.42
C PRO A 29 3.61 4.51 9.70
N GLU A 30 3.00 5.46 9.02
CA GLU A 30 1.63 5.95 9.22
C GLU A 30 0.54 4.89 8.98
N PHE A 31 0.87 3.79 8.30
CA PHE A 31 -0.05 2.68 8.02
C PHE A 31 -0.07 1.60 9.09
N PHE A 32 0.87 1.64 10.04
CA PHE A 32 1.02 0.62 11.07
C PHE A 32 0.54 1.12 12.43
N ALA A 33 0.17 0.18 13.28
CA ALA A 33 -0.21 0.48 14.65
C ALA A 33 0.99 1.11 15.39
N ASN A 34 0.69 2.17 16.15
CA ASN A 34 1.70 2.95 16.87
C ASN A 34 1.33 3.10 18.37
N PRO A 35 1.10 2.00 19.11
CA PRO A 35 0.81 2.09 20.53
C PRO A 35 2.00 2.70 21.28
N ASN A 36 1.74 3.68 22.16
CA ASN A 36 2.76 4.36 22.96
C ASN A 36 3.90 4.99 22.14
N GLY A 37 3.65 5.35 20.87
CA GLY A 37 4.67 5.95 19.99
C GLY A 37 5.68 4.96 19.41
N VAL A 38 5.44 3.64 19.52
CA VAL A 38 6.23 2.60 18.85
C VAL A 38 5.49 2.00 17.66
N VAL A 39 5.97 2.28 16.45
CA VAL A 39 5.46 1.70 15.19
C VAL A 39 5.81 0.21 15.13
N SER A 40 4.81 -0.65 14.95
CA SER A 40 4.97 -2.11 15.02
C SER A 40 4.43 -2.84 13.78
N PRO A 41 5.19 -2.91 12.67
CA PRO A 41 4.85 -3.77 11.54
C PRO A 41 4.89 -5.26 11.93
N PRO A 42 4.05 -6.13 11.33
CA PRO A 42 4.15 -7.57 11.52
C PRO A 42 5.57 -8.10 11.21
N THR A 43 6.12 -8.88 12.14
CA THR A 43 7.44 -9.51 12.01
C THR A 43 7.32 -11.02 11.79
N GLY A 44 8.41 -11.68 11.38
CA GLY A 44 8.46 -13.14 11.20
C GLY A 44 8.57 -13.62 9.76
N PHE A 45 8.47 -12.72 8.78
CA PHE A 45 8.77 -13.00 7.38
C PHE A 45 10.22 -12.62 7.09
N ILE A 46 11.07 -13.62 6.87
CA ILE A 46 12.51 -13.45 6.66
C ILE A 46 12.87 -14.06 5.31
N GLY A 47 13.64 -13.34 4.51
CA GLY A 47 14.13 -13.82 3.22
C GLY A 47 14.17 -12.71 2.17
N SER A 48 15.03 -12.89 1.17
CA SER A 48 15.25 -11.88 0.14
C SER A 48 14.07 -11.71 -0.82
N GLN A 49 13.15 -12.68 -0.86
CA GLN A 49 11.92 -12.64 -1.66
C GLN A 49 10.85 -11.72 -1.08
N TYR A 50 10.90 -11.47 0.23
CA TYR A 50 9.96 -10.56 0.86
C TYR A 50 10.39 -9.12 0.63
N LYS A 51 9.52 -8.34 -0.02
CA LYS A 51 9.73 -6.93 -0.31
C LYS A 51 8.69 -6.10 0.42
N GLN A 52 9.16 -5.09 1.14
CA GLN A 52 8.31 -4.11 1.76
C GLN A 52 7.99 -3.02 0.72
N ILE A 53 6.73 -2.69 0.54
CA ILE A 53 6.29 -1.74 -0.50
C ILE A 53 5.42 -0.68 0.14
N CYS A 54 5.84 0.58 0.08
CA CYS A 54 4.97 1.72 0.32
C CYS A 54 4.24 2.03 -1.00
N GLN A 55 2.97 1.66 -1.07
CA GLN A 55 2.17 1.69 -2.30
C GLN A 55 1.85 3.14 -2.65
N THR A 56 2.59 3.68 -3.62
CA THR A 56 2.61 5.11 -3.89
C THR A 56 1.94 5.43 -5.23
N LEU A 57 0.98 6.34 -5.21
CA LEU A 57 0.29 6.84 -6.40
C LEU A 57 0.34 8.37 -6.42
N ASN A 58 0.78 8.95 -7.54
CA ASN A 58 0.96 10.40 -7.70
C ASN A 58 1.80 11.06 -6.58
N ASN A 59 2.86 10.38 -6.14
CA ASN A 59 3.78 10.73 -5.06
C ASN A 59 3.16 10.74 -3.65
N THR A 60 1.99 10.15 -3.50
CA THR A 60 1.35 9.93 -2.20
C THR A 60 1.44 8.46 -1.85
N ALA A 61 2.02 8.12 -0.71
CA ALA A 61 1.90 6.78 -0.15
C ALA A 61 0.45 6.59 0.34
N GLU A 62 -0.21 5.52 -0.11
CA GLU A 62 -1.64 5.31 0.14
C GLU A 62 -1.90 4.13 1.10
N PHE A 63 -1.02 3.14 1.10
CA PHE A 63 -0.99 2.00 2.02
C PHE A 63 0.36 1.26 1.94
N ALA A 64 0.57 0.25 2.76
CA ALA A 64 1.76 -0.59 2.73
C ALA A 64 1.40 -2.04 2.37
N THR A 65 2.31 -2.73 1.67
CA THR A 65 2.18 -4.17 1.39
C THR A 65 3.53 -4.86 1.59
N LEU A 66 3.54 -5.94 2.37
CA LEU A 66 4.62 -6.92 2.32
C LEU A 66 4.32 -7.91 1.20
N TYR A 67 5.23 -8.03 0.24
CA TYR A 67 5.04 -8.79 -0.99
C TYR A 67 6.06 -9.91 -1.14
N ASP A 68 5.64 -11.08 -1.60
CA ASP A 68 6.52 -12.21 -1.91
C ASP A 68 6.78 -12.25 -3.42
N THR A 69 8.02 -11.96 -3.85
CA THR A 69 8.39 -11.94 -5.27
C THR A 69 8.55 -13.33 -5.88
N THR A 70 8.72 -14.37 -5.06
CA THR A 70 8.82 -15.76 -5.53
C THR A 70 7.44 -16.28 -5.91
N TYR A 71 6.45 -16.08 -5.05
CA TYR A 71 5.07 -16.49 -5.31
C TYR A 71 4.24 -15.43 -6.02
N LYS A 72 4.76 -14.21 -6.15
CA LYS A 72 4.12 -13.06 -6.81
C LYS A 72 2.76 -12.71 -6.18
N ILE A 73 2.68 -12.82 -4.86
CA ILE A 73 1.48 -12.52 -4.09
C ILE A 73 1.81 -11.62 -2.90
N PRO A 74 0.88 -10.75 -2.48
CA PRO A 74 1.03 -10.04 -1.22
C PRO A 74 0.85 -10.99 -0.04
N VAL A 75 1.72 -10.85 0.96
CA VAL A 75 1.66 -11.58 2.23
C VAL A 75 0.66 -10.89 3.16
N TYR A 76 0.76 -9.57 3.31
CA TYR A 76 -0.22 -8.74 4.00
C TYR A 76 -0.20 -7.32 3.45
N SER A 77 -1.29 -6.59 3.68
CA SER A 77 -1.33 -5.14 3.49
C SER A 77 -1.73 -4.44 4.78
N ALA A 78 -1.15 -3.26 5.02
CA ALA A 78 -1.43 -2.42 6.17
C ALA A 78 -1.91 -1.05 5.68
N TYR A 79 -2.95 -0.52 6.31
CA TYR A 79 -3.56 0.76 5.99
C TYR A 79 -4.25 1.31 7.23
N ARG A 80 -4.38 2.63 7.30
CA ARG A 80 -5.11 3.30 8.39
C ARG A 80 -6.54 3.54 7.95
N PHE A 81 -7.54 3.08 8.70
CA PHE A 81 -8.94 3.42 8.45
C PHE A 81 -9.28 4.78 9.07
N THR A 82 -9.90 5.69 8.30
CA THR A 82 -10.29 7.04 8.76
C THR A 82 -11.78 7.35 8.58
N GLY A 83 -12.58 6.30 8.44
CA GLY A 83 -14.02 6.39 8.20
C GLY A 83 -14.40 6.10 6.76
N LEU A 84 -15.68 5.73 6.58
CA LEU A 84 -16.24 5.40 5.28
C LEU A 84 -16.20 6.62 4.36
N LYS A 85 -15.71 6.40 3.13
CA LYS A 85 -15.67 7.40 2.07
C LYS A 85 -16.53 6.95 0.90
N ASN A 86 -17.18 7.91 0.25
CA ASN A 86 -17.92 7.66 -0.99
C ASN A 86 -16.95 7.66 -2.18
N CYS A 87 -16.13 6.62 -2.27
CA CYS A 87 -15.22 6.40 -3.39
C CYS A 87 -15.93 5.67 -4.54
N THR A 88 -15.63 6.08 -5.77
CA THR A 88 -16.05 5.35 -6.96
C THR A 88 -15.08 4.20 -7.20
N ARG A 89 -15.60 2.97 -7.27
CA ARG A 89 -14.78 1.80 -7.57
C ARG A 89 -14.25 1.88 -9.00
N ARG A 90 -12.93 1.81 -9.17
CA ARG A 90 -12.29 1.74 -10.48
C ARG A 90 -12.68 0.45 -11.20
N THR A 91 -12.76 0.50 -12.53
CA THR A 91 -12.97 -0.66 -13.39
C THR A 91 -11.78 -0.84 -14.34
N GLY A 92 -11.37 -2.09 -14.55
CA GLY A 92 -10.53 -2.52 -15.68
C GLY A 92 -9.05 -2.12 -15.69
N LYS A 93 -8.58 -1.17 -14.88
CA LYS A 93 -7.17 -0.74 -14.86
C LYS A 93 -6.47 -1.17 -13.58
N TRP A 94 -5.52 -2.08 -13.73
CA TRP A 94 -4.62 -2.57 -12.69
C TRP A 94 -3.20 -2.05 -12.94
N LEU A 95 -2.55 -1.64 -11.85
CA LEU A 95 -1.19 -1.12 -11.81
C LEU A 95 -0.22 -2.20 -11.30
N ILE A 96 1.06 -1.92 -11.42
CA ILE A 96 2.19 -2.73 -10.96
C ILE A 96 3.26 -1.80 -10.37
N GLU A 97 4.25 -2.37 -9.69
CA GLU A 97 5.35 -1.63 -9.05
C GLU A 97 6.62 -1.70 -9.91
N PRO A 98 6.97 -0.65 -10.68
CA PRO A 98 8.17 -0.63 -11.51
C PRO A 98 9.46 -0.98 -10.75
N GLN A 99 9.57 -0.52 -9.51
CA GLN A 99 10.73 -0.65 -8.63
C GLN A 99 11.00 -2.09 -8.16
N LEU A 100 10.03 -3.00 -8.28
CA LEU A 100 10.30 -4.44 -8.10
C LEU A 100 11.14 -5.03 -9.23
N GLU A 101 11.08 -4.43 -10.43
CA GLU A 101 11.83 -4.90 -11.60
C GLU A 101 13.14 -4.13 -11.80
N ASN A 102 13.12 -2.84 -11.51
CA ASN A 102 14.30 -1.99 -11.56
C ASN A 102 14.22 -0.89 -10.50
N GLY A 103 15.07 -1.01 -9.47
CA GLY A 103 15.15 -0.05 -8.36
C GLY A 103 15.55 1.38 -8.74
N THR A 104 15.97 1.65 -9.99
CA THR A 104 16.20 3.03 -10.44
C THR A 104 14.92 3.72 -10.93
N LEU A 105 13.80 3.01 -11.00
CA LEU A 105 12.51 3.58 -11.42
C LEU A 105 11.83 4.26 -10.23
N GLY A 106 11.03 5.29 -10.55
CA GLY A 106 10.38 6.10 -9.52
C GLY A 106 9.40 5.31 -8.65
N PRO A 107 9.02 5.89 -7.49
CA PRO A 107 8.25 5.23 -6.44
C PRO A 107 6.79 4.92 -6.82
N ASN A 108 6.29 5.54 -7.89
CA ASN A 108 4.89 5.45 -8.25
C ASN A 108 4.58 4.13 -8.97
N MET A 109 3.50 3.50 -8.53
CA MET A 109 2.85 2.43 -9.28
C MET A 109 2.46 2.91 -10.69
N ASP A 110 2.60 2.03 -11.68
CA ASP A 110 2.42 2.36 -13.10
C ASP A 110 1.74 1.21 -13.84
N THR A 111 1.41 1.42 -15.11
CA THR A 111 0.82 0.39 -15.97
C THR A 111 1.89 -0.52 -16.55
N GLU A 112 1.53 -1.79 -16.78
CA GLU A 112 2.35 -2.73 -17.57
C GLU A 112 2.75 -2.15 -18.94
N SER A 113 1.86 -1.38 -19.57
CA SER A 113 2.14 -0.73 -20.86
C SER A 113 3.28 0.29 -20.75
N THR A 114 3.39 1.02 -19.63
CA THR A 114 4.49 1.96 -19.40
C THR A 114 5.82 1.24 -19.24
N LEU A 115 5.88 0.16 -18.46
CA LEU A 115 7.11 -0.65 -18.30
C LEU A 115 7.52 -1.28 -19.63
N ARG A 116 6.56 -1.81 -20.40
CA ARG A 116 6.81 -2.36 -21.74
C ARG A 116 7.42 -1.31 -22.69
N LYS A 117 6.90 -0.07 -22.68
CA LYS A 117 7.48 1.04 -23.46
C LYS A 117 8.91 1.38 -23.03
N ARG A 118 9.20 1.29 -21.73
CA ARG A 118 10.54 1.45 -21.16
C ARG A 118 11.45 0.22 -21.35
N ARG A 119 10.95 -0.85 -22.00
CA ARG A 119 11.65 -2.13 -22.20
C ARG A 119 12.10 -2.78 -20.89
N VAL A 120 11.31 -2.60 -19.83
CA VAL A 120 11.51 -3.26 -18.54
C VAL A 120 10.78 -4.60 -18.57
N LEU A 121 11.51 -5.68 -18.30
CA LEU A 121 10.95 -7.02 -18.18
C LEU A 121 10.33 -7.18 -16.78
N VAL A 122 9.12 -7.76 -16.70
CA VAL A 122 8.40 -7.94 -15.44
C VAL A 122 8.53 -9.40 -14.99
N LEU A 123 9.36 -9.63 -13.97
CA LEU A 123 9.69 -10.96 -13.45
C LEU A 123 9.31 -11.15 -11.99
N ASN A 124 9.36 -10.08 -11.18
CA ASN A 124 9.29 -10.17 -9.72
C ASN A 124 7.89 -9.95 -9.16
N GLN A 125 6.89 -9.76 -10.02
CA GLN A 125 5.49 -9.59 -9.62
C GLN A 125 4.53 -10.24 -10.61
N SER A 126 3.25 -10.28 -10.22
CA SER A 126 2.18 -10.75 -11.08
C SER A 126 1.80 -9.69 -12.12
N VAL A 127 1.32 -10.16 -13.27
CA VAL A 127 0.83 -9.35 -14.37
C VAL A 127 -0.62 -9.70 -14.69
N ASN A 128 -1.30 -8.84 -15.45
CA ASN A 128 -2.70 -9.06 -15.82
C ASN A 128 -2.92 -10.41 -16.51
N ALA A 129 -1.95 -10.85 -17.31
CA ALA A 129 -2.00 -12.14 -17.99
C ALA A 129 -2.10 -13.33 -17.02
N ASP A 130 -1.53 -13.25 -15.82
CA ASP A 130 -1.56 -14.33 -14.82
C ASP A 130 -2.98 -14.63 -14.32
N TYR A 131 -3.88 -13.64 -14.40
CA TYR A 131 -5.29 -13.80 -13.99
C TYR A 131 -6.21 -14.16 -15.17
N VAL A 132 -5.81 -13.89 -16.41
CA VAL A 132 -6.63 -14.17 -17.60
C VAL A 132 -6.76 -15.68 -17.79
N GLY A 133 -7.99 -16.19 -17.82
CA GLY A 133 -8.25 -17.63 -17.97
C GLY A 133 -7.99 -18.46 -16.71
N SER A 134 -7.56 -17.86 -15.61
CA SER A 134 -7.26 -18.57 -14.34
C SER A 134 -8.50 -19.04 -13.58
N HIS A 135 -9.68 -18.49 -13.91
CA HIS A 135 -10.92 -18.62 -13.13
C HIS A 135 -10.88 -17.99 -11.72
N PHE A 136 -9.81 -17.28 -11.37
CA PHE A 136 -9.67 -16.55 -10.11
C PHE A 136 -9.87 -15.03 -10.30
N ASP A 137 -10.49 -14.41 -9.30
CA ASP A 137 -10.55 -12.96 -9.18
C ASP A 137 -9.23 -12.41 -8.62
N ARG A 138 -8.97 -11.13 -8.90
CA ARG A 138 -7.96 -10.32 -8.20
C ARG A 138 -8.53 -9.86 -6.86
N GLY A 139 -8.42 -10.72 -5.84
CA GLY A 139 -8.90 -10.43 -4.49
C GLY A 139 -7.96 -9.45 -3.79
N HIS A 140 -8.48 -8.32 -3.35
CA HIS A 140 -7.69 -7.26 -2.72
C HIS A 140 -7.33 -7.65 -1.27
N LEU A 141 -6.15 -7.25 -0.79
CA LEU A 141 -5.81 -7.34 0.64
C LEU A 141 -6.14 -6.04 1.37
N ALA A 142 -5.68 -4.90 0.85
CA ALA A 142 -6.21 -3.58 1.21
C ALA A 142 -7.53 -3.35 0.46
N PRO A 143 -8.70 -3.38 1.13
CA PRO A 143 -9.99 -3.34 0.45
C PRO A 143 -10.31 -1.95 -0.10
N VAL A 144 -10.90 -1.90 -1.29
CA VAL A 144 -11.41 -0.65 -1.89
C VAL A 144 -12.39 0.06 -0.95
N TYR A 145 -13.22 -0.71 -0.23
CA TYR A 145 -14.24 -0.16 0.67
C TYR A 145 -13.67 0.53 1.91
N HIS A 146 -12.41 0.26 2.25
CA HIS A 146 -11.72 0.84 3.41
C HIS A 146 -10.83 2.03 3.02
N ALA A 147 -10.79 2.40 1.74
CA ALA A 147 -9.92 3.45 1.24
C ALA A 147 -10.26 4.84 1.81
N ASN A 148 -9.23 5.59 2.19
CA ASN A 148 -9.38 6.90 2.84
C ASN A 148 -9.68 8.06 1.89
N SER A 149 -9.52 7.85 0.58
CA SER A 149 -9.72 8.84 -0.46
C SER A 149 -9.96 8.15 -1.80
N GLN A 150 -10.38 8.90 -2.83
CA GLN A 150 -10.46 8.36 -4.19
C GLN A 150 -9.09 7.91 -4.71
N SER A 151 -8.01 8.65 -4.37
CA SER A 151 -6.64 8.30 -4.74
C SER A 151 -6.21 6.98 -4.08
N CYS A 152 -6.46 6.81 -2.79
CA CYS A 152 -6.24 5.56 -2.05
C CYS A 152 -7.03 4.40 -2.69
N SER A 153 -8.31 4.62 -3.00
CA SER A 153 -9.16 3.64 -3.68
C SER A 153 -8.55 3.22 -5.02
N ASP A 154 -8.09 4.18 -5.83
CA ASP A 154 -7.46 3.91 -7.12
C ASP A 154 -6.13 3.18 -6.98
N ALA A 155 -5.36 3.47 -5.92
CA ALA A 155 -4.09 2.83 -5.61
C ALA A 155 -4.25 1.36 -5.18
N THR A 156 -5.37 1.00 -4.55
CA THR A 156 -5.65 -0.41 -4.18
C THR A 156 -5.74 -1.34 -5.40
N PHE A 157 -5.94 -0.80 -6.61
CA PHE A 157 -5.92 -1.54 -7.88
C PHE A 157 -4.49 -1.72 -8.42
N THR A 158 -3.56 -2.16 -7.59
CA THR A 158 -2.23 -2.64 -7.99
C THR A 158 -2.16 -4.16 -7.80
N LEU A 159 -1.50 -4.89 -8.71
CA LEU A 159 -1.40 -6.35 -8.64
C LEU A 159 -0.58 -6.83 -7.44
N THR A 160 0.27 -5.96 -6.88
CA THR A 160 0.98 -6.20 -5.63
C THR A 160 0.09 -6.04 -4.38
N ASN A 161 -1.20 -5.72 -4.55
CA ASN A 161 -2.24 -5.77 -3.51
C ASN A 161 -3.28 -6.88 -3.78
N ALA A 162 -3.07 -7.71 -4.80
CA ALA A 162 -4.01 -8.73 -5.21
C ALA A 162 -3.45 -10.14 -5.06
N ALA A 163 -4.27 -11.05 -4.54
CA ALA A 163 -4.03 -12.49 -4.57
C ALA A 163 -5.16 -13.19 -5.36
N PRO A 164 -4.89 -14.34 -6.02
CA PRO A 164 -5.94 -15.15 -6.64
C PRO A 164 -6.97 -15.58 -5.60
N GLN A 165 -8.22 -15.17 -5.78
CA GLN A 165 -9.33 -15.57 -4.92
C GLN A 165 -10.45 -16.20 -5.73
N ASN A 166 -11.03 -17.29 -5.22
CA ASN A 166 -12.19 -17.90 -5.86
C ASN A 166 -13.31 -16.84 -5.97
N PRO A 167 -13.97 -16.67 -7.14
CA PRO A 167 -14.92 -15.57 -7.32
C PRO A 167 -16.11 -15.56 -6.35
N THR A 168 -16.58 -16.74 -5.92
CA THR A 168 -17.63 -16.84 -4.90
C THR A 168 -17.10 -16.44 -3.53
N PHE A 169 -15.89 -16.86 -3.19
CA PHE A 169 -15.23 -16.48 -1.95
C PHE A 169 -14.97 -14.98 -1.89
N ASN A 170 -14.39 -14.38 -2.92
CA ASN A 170 -14.10 -12.93 -3.01
C ASN A 170 -15.35 -12.07 -2.75
N LYS A 171 -16.48 -12.43 -3.38
CA LYS A 171 -17.77 -11.75 -3.14
C LYS A 171 -18.28 -11.92 -1.70
N ARG A 172 -18.19 -13.14 -1.14
CA ARG A 172 -18.62 -13.40 0.24
C ARG A 172 -17.71 -12.71 1.25
N TRP A 173 -16.41 -12.66 1.00
CA TRP A 173 -15.42 -11.98 1.84
C TRP A 173 -15.75 -10.50 2.01
N PHE A 174 -16.10 -9.82 0.91
CA PHE A 174 -16.59 -8.44 0.97
C PHE A 174 -17.78 -8.28 1.93
N HIS A 175 -18.81 -9.14 1.80
CA HIS A 175 -20.03 -9.01 2.62
C HIS A 175 -19.84 -9.43 4.08
N ASN A 176 -19.01 -10.45 4.32
CA ASN A 176 -18.91 -11.10 5.63
C ASN A 176 -17.71 -10.63 6.45
N ALA A 177 -16.74 -9.93 5.85
CA ALA A 177 -15.56 -9.43 6.54
C ALA A 177 -15.38 -7.94 6.26
N GLU A 178 -15.08 -7.53 5.02
CA GLU A 178 -14.71 -6.14 4.71
C GLU A 178 -15.81 -5.16 5.14
N LYS A 179 -17.04 -5.34 4.65
CA LYS A 179 -18.15 -4.44 4.99
C LYS A 179 -18.47 -4.40 6.48
N ILE A 180 -18.40 -5.55 7.16
CA ILE A 180 -18.69 -5.65 8.59
C ILE A 180 -17.62 -4.91 9.40
N VAL A 181 -16.34 -5.17 9.12
CA VAL A 181 -15.21 -4.50 9.77
C VAL A 181 -15.25 -2.99 9.53
N ALA A 182 -15.49 -2.55 8.29
CA ALA A 182 -15.58 -1.12 7.99
C ALA A 182 -16.70 -0.42 8.77
N ASN A 183 -17.87 -1.05 8.88
CA ASN A 183 -18.98 -0.50 9.65
C ASN A 183 -18.64 -0.42 11.14
N ASP A 184 -18.05 -1.49 11.70
CA ASP A 184 -17.65 -1.52 13.11
C ASP A 184 -16.63 -0.43 13.43
N LEU A 185 -15.56 -0.32 12.62
CA LEU A 185 -14.56 0.74 12.75
C LEU A 185 -15.18 2.14 12.58
N ASN A 186 -16.14 2.31 11.67
CA ASN A 186 -16.82 3.59 11.47
C ASN A 186 -17.79 3.95 12.62
N MET A 187 -18.30 2.97 13.36
CA MET A 187 -19.14 3.24 14.53
C MET A 187 -18.28 3.50 15.77
N ASN A 188 -17.20 2.74 15.95
CA ASN A 188 -16.47 2.65 17.22
C ASN A 188 -15.12 3.37 17.22
N CYS A 189 -14.50 3.59 16.06
CA CYS A 189 -13.12 4.09 15.97
C CYS A 189 -12.99 5.46 15.30
N THR A 190 -14.07 6.01 14.73
CA THR A 190 -14.06 7.34 14.10
C THR A 190 -14.82 8.40 14.88
N ASN A 191 -15.58 8.01 15.90
CA ASN A 191 -16.23 8.95 16.81
C ASN A 191 -15.22 9.43 17.86
N SER A 192 -14.80 10.69 17.75
CA SER A 192 -13.91 11.41 18.68
C SER A 192 -14.51 11.64 20.08
N LEU A 193 -15.57 10.91 20.47
CA LEU A 193 -16.20 11.02 21.78
C LEU A 193 -15.53 10.14 22.85
N LEU A 194 -14.66 9.20 22.45
CA LEU A 194 -13.86 8.41 23.40
C LEU A 194 -12.62 9.15 23.93
N ASP A 195 -12.21 10.25 23.30
CA ASP A 195 -11.09 11.10 23.78
C ASP A 195 -11.49 12.05 24.93
N ARG A 196 -12.73 11.98 25.45
CA ARG A 196 -13.21 12.85 26.55
C ARG A 196 -13.67 12.13 27.82
N ILE A 197 -13.59 10.80 27.91
CA ILE A 197 -14.13 10.04 29.06
C ILE A 197 -13.03 9.35 29.91
N LEU A 198 -11.75 9.51 29.58
CA LEU A 198 -10.66 8.99 30.42
C LEU A 198 -9.62 10.06 30.74
N LEU A 199 -10.02 11.03 31.56
CA LEU A 199 -9.13 11.76 32.46
C LEU A 199 -9.80 11.81 33.84
N PRO A 200 -9.37 11.00 34.82
CA PRO A 200 -9.27 11.46 36.20
C PRO A 200 -8.12 12.48 36.35
#